data_AF-A0A314L3Q1-F1
#
_entry.id   AF-A0A314L3Q1-F1
#
_cell.length_a   1.000
_cell.length_b   1.000
_cell.length_c   1.000
_cell.angle_alpha   90.00
_cell.angle_beta   90.00
_cell.angle_gamma   90.00
#
_symmetry.space_group_name_H-M   'P 1'
#
loop_
_entity.id
_entity.type
_entity.pdbx_description
1 polymer ?
#
loop_
_entity_poly.entity_id
_entity_poly.type
_entity_poly.pdbx_seq_one_letter_code
_entity_poly.pdbx_strand_id
1 'polypeptide(L)'
;MVFVGLDLENKMMMAPSGASGSGSGESAGGRGFRWTDLFGSSSPGNSEASLNQPAPDSPNPGEPAAPIAEVYHPLQEDGQRRRELSDRLSINTIKRPLPEDIYGAIIETQFQTELKIEEALRSDRVQEDSILEKRHQIRGVLFYPKGRAFSLATYLDHLKQIENQGTHRSLPYKRLMDEISQEKLELAFDGIKKGETGRAHLCQRHSPFYLS
;
A
#
# COMPACT_ATOMS: atom_id res chain seq x y z
N MET A 1 -52.80 16.09 6.87
CA MET A 1 -53.38 15.89 5.52
C MET A 1 -52.49 16.66 4.56
N VAL A 2 -51.76 16.08 3.59
CA VAL A 2 -51.83 14.76 2.97
C VAL A 2 -50.39 14.36 2.58
N PHE A 3 -50.03 13.12 2.86
CA PHE A 3 -48.83 12.44 2.34
C PHE A 3 -49.09 12.02 0.89
N VAL A 4 -48.10 12.23 0.02
CA VAL A 4 -47.93 11.54 -1.27
C VAL A 4 -46.50 11.01 -1.22
N GLY A 5 -46.20 9.73 -1.34
CA GLY A 5 -46.95 8.60 -1.91
C GLY A 5 -45.90 7.77 -2.64
N LEU A 6 -45.20 6.91 -1.90
CA LEU A 6 -44.32 5.87 -2.42
C LEU A 6 -45.20 4.71 -2.89
N ASP A 7 -45.01 4.30 -4.13
CA ASP A 7 -45.44 3.04 -4.74
C ASP A 7 -44.61 2.94 -6.05
N LEU A 8 -44.09 1.81 -6.52
CA LEU A 8 -44.56 0.45 -6.37
C LEU A 8 -43.45 -0.52 -6.86
N GLU A 9 -43.22 -1.56 -6.08
CA GLU A 9 -42.98 -2.96 -6.49
C GLU A 9 -41.99 -3.29 -7.63
N ASN A 10 -40.85 -3.85 -7.25
CA ASN A 10 -40.15 -4.83 -8.09
C ASN A 10 -40.44 -6.22 -7.52
N LYS A 11 -41.39 -6.91 -8.13
CA LYS A 11 -41.95 -8.19 -7.69
C LYS A 11 -41.76 -9.23 -8.80
N MET A 12 -41.27 -10.39 -8.37
CA MET A 12 -41.40 -11.73 -9.00
C MET A 12 -40.38 -12.06 -10.11
N MET A 13 -39.37 -12.90 -9.82
CA MET A 13 -39.39 -14.39 -9.77
C MET A 13 -39.22 -15.03 -11.15
N MET A 14 -38.19 -15.88 -11.33
CA MET A 14 -38.24 -17.24 -11.92
C MET A 14 -36.85 -17.72 -12.40
N ALA A 15 -36.39 -18.82 -11.82
CA ALA A 15 -35.65 -19.92 -12.46
C ALA A 15 -36.56 -21.18 -12.33
N PRO A 16 -36.34 -22.38 -12.92
CA PRO A 16 -35.19 -22.89 -13.70
C PRO A 16 -35.56 -23.81 -14.93
N SER A 17 -34.54 -24.49 -15.50
CA SER A 17 -34.54 -25.87 -16.08
C SER A 17 -34.49 -26.13 -17.60
N GLY A 18 -33.42 -26.85 -18.01
CA GLY A 18 -33.36 -27.95 -19.02
C GLY A 18 -33.37 -27.60 -20.52
N ALA A 19 -32.81 -28.35 -21.48
CA ALA A 19 -31.87 -29.48 -21.52
C ALA A 19 -31.47 -29.75 -23.01
N SER A 20 -30.27 -30.33 -23.19
CA SER A 20 -29.85 -31.30 -24.23
C SER A 20 -29.67 -30.98 -25.74
N GLY A 21 -28.43 -31.28 -26.20
CA GLY A 21 -28.10 -32.02 -27.44
C GLY A 21 -27.28 -31.24 -28.48
N SER A 22 -26.29 -31.78 -29.22
CA SER A 22 -25.49 -33.01 -29.16
C SER A 22 -24.40 -32.92 -30.26
N GLY A 23 -23.23 -33.54 -30.03
CA GLY A 23 -22.26 -34.03 -31.04
C GLY A 23 -21.14 -33.07 -31.47
N SER A 24 -19.93 -33.49 -31.84
CA SER A 24 -19.14 -34.73 -31.71
C SER A 24 -17.74 -34.37 -32.22
N GLY A 25 -16.67 -34.92 -31.63
CA GLY A 25 -15.31 -34.73 -32.13
C GLY A 25 -14.24 -35.35 -31.22
N GLU A 26 -13.92 -36.61 -31.50
CA GLU A 26 -12.68 -37.36 -31.26
C GLU A 26 -11.37 -36.51 -31.29
N SER A 27 -10.21 -36.84 -30.74
CA SER A 27 -9.62 -38.11 -30.33
C SER A 27 -8.31 -37.85 -29.55
N ALA A 28 -7.86 -38.89 -28.84
CA ALA A 28 -6.47 -39.28 -28.59
C ALA A 28 -5.58 -38.48 -27.61
N GLY A 29 -5.05 -39.24 -26.64
CA GLY A 29 -3.60 -39.22 -26.41
C GLY A 29 -3.14 -38.65 -25.07
N GLY A 30 -3.35 -39.41 -23.99
CA GLY A 30 -2.62 -39.17 -22.75
C GLY A 30 -1.11 -39.30 -22.95
N ARG A 31 -0.36 -38.45 -22.24
CA ARG A 31 0.99 -38.73 -21.73
C ARG A 31 1.30 -37.66 -20.68
N GLY A 32 1.38 -38.10 -19.43
CA GLY A 32 1.74 -37.26 -18.29
C GLY A 32 3.17 -36.77 -18.40
N PHE A 33 3.37 -35.49 -18.13
CA PHE A 33 4.69 -34.89 -17.97
C PHE A 33 5.31 -35.37 -16.65
N ARG A 34 6.47 -36.04 -16.71
CA ARG A 34 7.24 -36.45 -15.52
C ARG A 34 8.51 -35.60 -15.42
N TRP A 35 8.68 -34.96 -14.27
CA TRP A 35 9.77 -34.02 -13.94
C TRP A 35 11.16 -34.66 -13.75
N THR A 36 11.35 -35.95 -14.04
CA THR A 36 12.57 -36.70 -13.69
C THR A 36 13.68 -36.70 -14.73
N ASP A 37 13.50 -36.07 -15.90
CA ASP A 37 14.50 -36.11 -16.99
C ASP A 37 15.39 -34.86 -17.09
N LEU A 38 15.31 -33.92 -16.13
CA LEU A 38 16.08 -32.66 -16.20
C LEU A 38 17.48 -32.72 -15.56
N PHE A 39 17.81 -33.77 -14.80
CA PHE A 39 19.11 -33.89 -14.13
C PHE A 39 19.72 -35.28 -14.35
N GLY A 40 20.58 -35.38 -15.36
CA GLY A 40 21.37 -36.58 -15.63
C GLY A 40 22.64 -36.27 -16.41
N SER A 41 23.72 -36.00 -15.66
CA SER A 41 25.09 -35.69 -16.10
C SER A 41 25.74 -36.75 -16.99
N SER A 42 26.65 -36.35 -17.90
CA SER A 42 28.06 -36.80 -17.94
C SER A 42 28.89 -36.13 -19.07
N SER A 43 30.04 -35.56 -18.70
CA SER A 43 31.23 -35.24 -19.54
C SER A 43 32.00 -36.55 -19.89
N PRO A 44 33.10 -36.63 -20.68
CA PRO A 44 34.10 -35.59 -21.05
C PRO A 44 34.69 -35.66 -22.50
N GLY A 45 35.56 -34.70 -22.87
CA GLY A 45 36.45 -34.84 -24.05
C GLY A 45 37.25 -33.59 -24.49
N ASN A 46 38.46 -33.41 -23.91
CA ASN A 46 39.80 -33.12 -24.49
C ASN A 46 39.91 -32.53 -25.93
N SER A 47 40.85 -31.63 -26.34
CA SER A 47 42.14 -31.09 -25.84
C SER A 47 42.58 -29.84 -26.67
N GLU A 48 43.39 -28.94 -26.04
CA GLU A 48 44.58 -28.15 -26.47
C GLU A 48 44.80 -27.70 -27.95
N ALA A 49 45.46 -26.59 -28.33
CA ALA A 49 46.25 -25.52 -27.68
C ALA A 49 46.61 -24.42 -28.72
N SER A 50 46.78 -23.14 -28.30
CA SER A 50 47.94 -22.29 -28.67
C SER A 50 47.85 -20.85 -28.11
N LEU A 51 49.02 -20.34 -27.71
CA LEU A 51 49.30 -19.21 -26.82
C LEU A 51 49.67 -17.89 -27.54
N ASN A 52 49.54 -16.78 -26.77
CA ASN A 52 50.09 -15.42 -26.90
C ASN A 52 49.20 -14.42 -27.67
N GLN A 53 48.60 -13.36 -27.09
CA GLN A 53 49.13 -12.31 -26.20
C GLN A 53 48.01 -11.57 -25.42
N PRO A 54 48.33 -10.81 -24.34
CA PRO A 54 47.35 -10.15 -23.48
C PRO A 54 47.07 -8.71 -23.93
N ALA A 55 45.80 -8.30 -23.90
CA ALA A 55 45.40 -6.89 -23.81
C ALA A 55 44.28 -6.75 -22.77
N PRO A 56 44.37 -5.74 -21.88
CA PRO A 56 43.54 -5.59 -20.71
C PRO A 56 42.22 -4.96 -21.12
N ASP A 57 41.12 -5.59 -20.72
CA ASP A 57 39.87 -4.94 -20.29
C ASP A 57 38.84 -6.06 -20.11
N SER A 58 39.10 -6.90 -19.10
CA SER A 58 38.05 -7.72 -18.55
C SER A 58 37.19 -6.79 -17.68
N PRO A 59 35.89 -6.62 -17.95
CA PRO A 59 35.01 -6.01 -16.96
C PRO A 59 35.13 -6.87 -15.70
N ASN A 60 35.51 -6.26 -14.59
CA ASN A 60 35.61 -6.92 -13.31
C ASN A 60 34.30 -7.68 -13.01
N PRO A 61 34.27 -9.03 -12.93
CA PRO A 61 33.04 -9.79 -12.66
C PRO A 61 32.58 -9.74 -11.19
N GLY A 62 33.03 -8.74 -10.43
CA GLY A 62 33.08 -8.79 -8.98
C GLY A 62 32.42 -7.63 -8.25
N GLU A 63 31.71 -6.73 -8.93
CA GLU A 63 30.93 -5.71 -8.23
C GLU A 63 29.47 -6.17 -8.15
N PRO A 64 28.96 -6.55 -6.96
CA PRO A 64 27.53 -6.78 -6.81
C PRO A 64 26.83 -5.48 -7.17
N ALA A 65 25.95 -5.54 -8.18
CA ALA A 65 25.13 -4.40 -8.57
C ALA A 65 24.50 -3.81 -7.30
N ALA A 66 24.77 -2.54 -7.04
CA ALA A 66 24.18 -1.84 -5.91
C ALA A 66 22.67 -2.10 -5.93
N PRO A 67 22.05 -2.45 -4.78
CA PRO A 67 20.62 -2.72 -4.75
C PRO A 67 19.92 -1.50 -5.33
N ILE A 68 19.19 -1.71 -6.42
CA ILE A 68 18.37 -0.68 -7.04
C ILE A 68 17.43 -0.22 -5.94
N ALA A 69 17.55 1.04 -5.51
CA ALA A 69 16.67 1.60 -4.50
C ALA A 69 15.24 1.36 -4.98
N GLU A 70 14.49 0.57 -4.20
CA GLU A 70 13.12 0.20 -4.54
C GLU A 70 12.33 1.51 -4.67
N VAL A 71 11.88 1.81 -5.88
CA VAL A 71 11.13 3.02 -6.17
C VAL A 71 9.81 2.92 -5.40
N TYR A 72 9.53 3.90 -4.53
CA TYR A 72 8.27 3.94 -3.80
C TYR A 72 7.10 4.11 -4.78
N HIS A 73 6.16 3.17 -4.72
CA HIS A 73 4.92 3.18 -5.48
C HIS A 73 3.73 3.35 -4.52
N PRO A 74 3.01 4.47 -4.57
CA PRO A 74 1.83 4.70 -3.73
C PRO A 74 0.72 3.67 -3.97
N LEU A 75 0.01 3.28 -2.92
CA LEU A 75 -1.09 2.29 -2.98
C LEU A 75 -2.33 2.79 -3.71
N GLN A 76 -2.51 4.12 -3.74
CA GLN A 76 -3.65 4.79 -4.37
C GLN A 76 -3.13 5.87 -5.32
N GLU A 77 -3.71 5.91 -6.53
CA GLU A 77 -3.39 6.93 -7.54
C GLU A 77 -3.61 8.36 -7.01
N ASP A 78 -2.73 9.27 -7.41
CA ASP A 78 -2.71 10.65 -6.93
C ASP A 78 -4.03 11.38 -7.18
N GLY A 79 -4.62 11.21 -8.36
CA GLY A 79 -5.89 11.84 -8.72
C GLY A 79 -7.04 11.40 -7.82
N GLN A 80 -7.11 10.10 -7.51
CA GLN A 80 -8.10 9.56 -6.59
C GLN A 80 -7.85 10.05 -5.16
N ARG A 81 -6.58 10.04 -4.71
CA ARG A 81 -6.20 10.49 -3.35
C ARG A 81 -6.59 11.94 -3.12
N ARG A 82 -6.24 12.81 -4.07
CA ARG A 82 -6.57 14.26 -4.02
C ARG A 82 -8.08 14.49 -4.04
N ARG A 83 -8.83 13.72 -4.83
CA ARG A 83 -10.30 13.81 -4.85
C ARG A 83 -10.89 13.44 -3.49
N GLU A 84 -10.50 12.32 -2.91
CA GLU A 84 -11.01 11.89 -1.60
C GLU A 84 -10.62 12.86 -0.47
N LEU A 85 -9.43 13.45 -0.53
CA LEU A 85 -9.01 14.51 0.41
C LEU A 85 -9.86 15.77 0.25
N SER A 86 -10.12 16.19 -0.99
CA SER A 86 -10.99 17.33 -1.31
C SER A 86 -12.40 17.11 -0.79
N ASP A 87 -13.04 15.99 -1.13
CA ASP A 87 -14.40 15.67 -0.71
C ASP A 87 -14.53 15.73 0.82
N ARG A 88 -13.52 15.21 1.52
CA ARG A 88 -13.51 15.21 2.98
C ARG A 88 -13.25 16.58 3.58
N LEU A 89 -12.33 17.37 3.02
CA LEU A 89 -12.08 18.73 3.50
C LEU A 89 -13.35 19.56 3.36
N SER A 90 -14.00 19.48 2.19
CA SER A 90 -15.28 20.13 1.90
C SER A 90 -16.33 19.83 2.97
N ILE A 91 -16.52 18.57 3.35
CA ILE A 91 -17.47 18.15 4.41
C ILE A 91 -17.10 18.78 5.77
N ASN A 92 -15.81 18.82 6.11
CA ASN A 92 -15.32 19.32 7.39
C ASN A 92 -15.29 20.86 7.47
N THR A 93 -15.48 21.56 6.35
CA THR A 93 -15.49 23.03 6.28
C THR A 93 -16.84 23.63 5.87
N ILE A 94 -17.92 22.84 5.75
CA ILE A 94 -19.26 23.34 5.35
C ILE A 94 -19.69 24.58 6.15
N LYS A 95 -19.47 24.56 7.48
CA LYS A 95 -19.88 25.67 8.37
C LYS A 95 -18.99 26.91 8.25
N ARG A 96 -17.79 26.77 7.69
CA ARG A 96 -16.76 27.81 7.56
C ARG A 96 -15.96 27.56 6.28
N PRO A 97 -16.49 27.97 5.12
CA PRO A 97 -15.79 27.80 3.84
C PRO A 97 -14.41 28.44 3.89
N LEU A 98 -13.44 27.77 3.28
CA LEU A 98 -12.08 28.27 3.16
C LEU A 98 -11.95 29.09 1.87
N PRO A 99 -11.09 30.13 1.85
CA PRO A 99 -10.61 30.71 0.61
C PRO A 99 -9.98 29.65 -0.30
N GLU A 100 -10.17 29.78 -1.61
CA GLU A 100 -9.75 28.78 -2.61
C GLU A 100 -8.24 28.48 -2.57
N ASP A 101 -7.42 29.50 -2.39
CA ASP A 101 -5.97 29.40 -2.25
C ASP A 101 -5.57 28.59 -1.01
N ILE A 102 -6.21 28.86 0.12
CA ILE A 102 -6.01 28.11 1.36
C ILE A 102 -6.50 26.67 1.21
N TYR A 103 -7.65 26.48 0.57
CA TYR A 103 -8.22 25.17 0.31
C TYR A 103 -7.26 24.28 -0.48
N GLY A 104 -6.77 24.77 -1.63
CA GLY A 104 -5.80 24.07 -2.47
C GLY A 104 -4.50 23.75 -1.74
N ALA A 105 -3.97 24.71 -0.96
CA ALA A 105 -2.75 24.51 -0.18
C ALA A 105 -2.91 23.44 0.92
N ILE A 106 -4.07 23.38 1.57
CA ILE A 106 -4.36 22.33 2.55
C ILE A 106 -4.41 20.96 1.88
N ILE A 107 -5.08 20.83 0.72
CA ILE A 107 -5.14 19.56 -0.01
C ILE A 107 -3.75 19.09 -0.42
N GLU A 108 -2.90 19.97 -0.94
CA GLU A 108 -1.53 19.61 -1.29
C GLU A 108 -0.74 19.14 -0.06
N THR A 109 -0.84 19.87 1.04
CA THR A 109 -0.10 19.54 2.27
C THR A 109 -0.58 18.22 2.88
N GLN A 110 -1.90 17.96 2.85
CA GLN A 110 -2.48 16.68 3.27
C GLN A 110 -2.00 15.53 2.37
N PHE A 111 -1.99 15.73 1.06
CA PHE A 111 -1.53 14.75 0.08
C PHE A 111 -0.08 14.33 0.34
N GLN A 112 0.84 15.31 0.48
CA GLN A 112 2.26 15.03 0.78
C GLN A 112 2.44 14.34 2.13
N THR A 113 1.68 14.77 3.14
CA THR A 113 1.71 14.13 4.46
C THR A 113 1.24 12.68 4.38
N GLU A 114 0.15 12.39 3.67
CA GLU A 114 -0.41 11.04 3.55
C GLU A 114 0.55 10.08 2.85
N LEU A 115 1.25 10.52 1.79
CA LEU A 115 2.27 9.71 1.12
C LEU A 115 3.40 9.29 2.08
N LYS A 116 3.96 10.25 2.81
CA LYS A 116 5.05 9.98 3.75
C LYS A 116 4.62 9.07 4.91
N ILE A 117 3.37 9.22 5.37
CA ILE A 117 2.80 8.34 6.40
C ILE A 117 2.59 6.93 5.84
N GLU A 118 2.04 6.78 4.63
CA GLU A 118 1.83 5.49 3.98
C GLU A 118 3.16 4.73 3.81
N GLU A 119 4.18 5.39 3.30
CA GLU A 119 5.54 4.83 3.19
C GLU A 119 6.06 4.34 4.55
N ALA A 120 5.89 5.14 5.61
CA ALA A 120 6.29 4.76 6.96
C ALA A 120 5.47 3.61 7.54
N LEU A 121 4.19 3.47 7.21
CA LEU A 121 3.37 2.33 7.62
C LEU A 121 3.82 1.04 6.92
N ARG A 122 4.17 1.12 5.63
CA ARG A 122 4.72 -0.03 4.87
C ARG A 122 6.08 -0.47 5.42
N SER A 123 6.95 0.49 5.76
CA SER A 123 8.20 0.25 6.50
C SER A 123 7.95 -0.55 7.79
N ASP A 124 6.88 -0.22 8.50
CA ASP A 124 6.50 -0.84 9.77
C ASP A 124 5.72 -2.15 9.60
N ARG A 125 5.73 -2.73 8.39
CA ARG A 125 5.09 -4.01 8.05
C ARG A 125 3.58 -4.01 8.19
N VAL A 126 2.92 -2.85 8.07
CA VAL A 126 1.46 -2.79 7.96
C VAL A 126 1.04 -3.31 6.59
N GLN A 127 0.04 -4.19 6.57
CA GLN A 127 -0.50 -4.76 5.32
C GLN A 127 -1.14 -3.70 4.44
N GLU A 128 -0.83 -3.73 3.15
CA GLU A 128 -1.34 -2.77 2.16
C GLU A 128 -2.87 -2.76 2.09
N ASP A 129 -3.50 -3.94 2.10
CA ASP A 129 -4.96 -4.09 2.16
C ASP A 129 -5.55 -3.42 3.40
N SER A 130 -4.87 -3.53 4.54
CA SER A 130 -5.31 -2.91 5.79
C SER A 130 -5.21 -1.39 5.73
N ILE A 131 -4.14 -0.84 5.13
CA ILE A 131 -3.99 0.60 4.91
C ILE A 131 -5.12 1.11 4.01
N LEU A 132 -5.40 0.43 2.90
CA LEU A 132 -6.44 0.83 1.94
C LEU A 132 -7.85 0.73 2.55
N GLU A 133 -8.14 -0.34 3.28
CA GLU A 133 -9.42 -0.53 3.97
C GLU A 133 -9.62 0.56 5.04
N LYS A 134 -8.58 0.87 5.82
CA LYS A 134 -8.65 1.82 6.93
C LYS A 134 -8.28 3.26 6.56
N ARG A 135 -8.07 3.58 5.28
CA ARG A 135 -7.59 4.89 4.81
C ARG A 135 -8.43 6.06 5.33
N HIS A 136 -9.75 5.88 5.43
CA HIS A 136 -10.63 6.91 5.95
C HIS A 136 -10.52 7.06 7.48
N GLN A 137 -10.29 6.00 8.25
CA GLN A 137 -9.96 6.17 9.68
C GLN A 137 -8.59 6.85 9.84
N ILE A 138 -7.57 6.40 9.10
CA ILE A 138 -6.22 6.98 9.12
C ILE A 138 -6.27 8.50 8.85
N ARG A 139 -6.89 8.92 7.74
CA ARG A 139 -7.08 10.35 7.43
C ARG A 139 -7.85 11.10 8.52
N GLY A 140 -8.78 10.44 9.21
CA GLY A 140 -9.50 11.02 10.35
C GLY A 140 -8.57 11.37 11.51
N VAL A 141 -7.69 10.43 11.86
CA VAL A 141 -6.65 10.64 12.89
C VAL A 141 -5.65 11.71 12.48
N LEU A 142 -5.18 11.68 11.22
CA LEU A 142 -4.13 12.58 10.74
C LEU A 142 -4.59 14.03 10.59
N PHE A 143 -5.78 14.24 10.02
CA PHE A 143 -6.19 15.56 9.52
C PHE A 143 -7.40 16.14 10.22
N TYR A 144 -8.22 15.30 10.86
CA TYR A 144 -9.50 15.71 11.42
C TYR A 144 -9.67 15.28 12.90
N PRO A 145 -8.72 15.61 13.79
CA PRO A 145 -8.89 15.27 15.19
C PRO A 145 -10.16 15.93 15.73
N LYS A 146 -10.97 15.14 16.45
CA LYS A 146 -12.28 15.60 16.96
C LYS A 146 -13.23 16.09 15.85
N GLY A 147 -13.05 15.61 14.61
CA GLY A 147 -13.93 15.92 13.47
C GLY A 147 -13.77 17.33 12.92
N ARG A 148 -12.59 17.97 13.06
CA ARG A 148 -12.30 19.29 12.47
C ARG A 148 -10.94 19.32 11.81
N ALA A 149 -10.88 19.96 10.64
CA ALA A 149 -9.62 20.23 9.95
C ALA A 149 -8.72 21.15 10.77
N PHE A 150 -7.41 20.94 10.69
CA PHE A 150 -6.43 21.91 11.17
C PHE A 150 -6.37 23.17 10.29
N SER A 151 -5.68 24.20 10.77
CA SER A 151 -5.28 25.34 9.93
C SER A 151 -4.12 24.94 9.00
N LEU A 152 -3.95 25.69 7.90
CA LEU A 152 -2.83 25.50 6.97
C LEU A 152 -1.47 25.56 7.68
N ALA A 153 -1.28 26.50 8.60
CA ALA A 153 -0.03 26.64 9.36
C ALA A 153 0.32 25.36 10.15
N THR A 154 -0.68 24.70 10.75
CA THR A 154 -0.46 23.44 11.47
C THR A 154 -0.12 22.29 10.51
N TYR A 155 -0.74 22.22 9.33
CA TYR A 155 -0.37 21.21 8.34
C TYR A 155 1.06 21.40 7.83
N LEU A 156 1.46 22.64 7.55
CA LEU A 156 2.82 22.96 7.11
C LEU A 156 3.84 22.63 8.21
N ASP A 157 3.52 22.90 9.47
CA ASP A 157 4.37 22.52 10.60
C ASP A 157 4.54 21.00 10.70
N HIS A 158 3.45 20.22 10.58
CA HIS A 158 3.53 18.76 10.55
C HIS A 158 4.41 18.25 9.40
N LEU A 159 4.23 18.78 8.19
CA LEU A 159 5.03 18.38 7.03
C LEU A 159 6.51 18.72 7.24
N LYS A 160 6.80 19.91 7.78
CA LYS A 160 8.15 20.33 8.16
C LYS A 160 8.77 19.43 9.21
N GLN A 161 8.00 18.95 10.20
CA GLN A 161 8.50 17.98 11.17
C GLN A 161 8.90 16.66 10.49
N ILE A 162 8.06 16.16 9.58
CA ILE A 162 8.35 14.94 8.81
C ILE A 162 9.63 15.11 8.00
N GLU A 163 9.79 16.23 7.31
CA GLU A 163 10.96 16.51 6.45
C GLU A 163 12.26 16.64 7.23
N ASN A 164 12.22 17.27 8.41
CA ASN A 164 13.44 17.54 9.18
C ASN A 164 13.84 16.40 10.11
N GLN A 165 12.87 15.59 10.58
CA GLN A 165 13.11 14.60 11.64
C GLN A 165 12.78 13.17 11.21
N GLY A 166 12.20 12.98 10.03
CA GLY A 166 11.66 11.71 9.56
C GLY A 166 10.23 11.47 10.02
N THR A 167 9.48 10.68 9.24
CA THR A 167 8.05 10.42 9.47
C THR A 167 7.78 9.81 10.85
N HIS A 168 8.54 8.78 11.26
CA HIS A 168 8.32 8.08 12.53
C HIS A 168 8.45 8.97 13.78
N ARG A 169 9.21 10.07 13.69
CA ARG A 169 9.43 10.99 14.82
C ARG A 169 8.43 12.15 14.84
N SER A 170 7.70 12.35 13.75
CA SER A 170 6.73 13.43 13.60
C SER A 170 5.51 13.24 14.50
N LEU A 171 4.89 14.36 14.89
CA LEU A 171 3.65 14.36 15.66
C LEU A 171 2.48 13.62 14.99
N PRO A 172 2.17 13.78 13.69
CA PRO A 172 1.06 13.06 13.06
C PRO A 172 1.24 11.53 13.11
N TYR A 173 2.46 11.02 12.93
CA TYR A 173 2.71 9.58 13.00
C TYR A 173 2.59 9.03 14.42
N LYS A 174 3.12 9.73 15.41
CA LYS A 174 2.96 9.36 16.83
C LYS A 174 1.50 9.26 17.23
N ARG A 175 0.68 10.24 16.85
CA ARG A 175 -0.78 10.21 17.11
C ARG A 175 -1.46 9.00 16.46
N LEU A 176 -1.04 8.64 15.25
CA LEU A 176 -1.56 7.47 14.56
C LEU A 176 -1.20 6.18 15.33
N MET A 177 0.06 6.05 15.75
CA MET A 177 0.52 4.91 16.54
C MET A 177 -0.14 4.85 17.92
N ASP A 178 -0.43 5.98 18.55
CA ASP A 178 -1.17 6.03 19.80
C ASP A 178 -2.59 5.46 19.62
N GLU A 179 -3.31 5.83 18.56
CA GLU A 179 -4.65 5.32 18.26
C GLU A 179 -4.65 3.81 17.94
N ILE A 180 -3.59 3.30 17.29
CA ILE A 180 -3.38 1.86 17.08
C ILE A 180 -3.12 1.16 18.41
N SER A 181 -2.25 1.71 19.26
CA SER A 181 -1.91 1.13 20.56
C SER A 181 -3.08 1.09 21.54
N GLN A 182 -4.05 2.00 21.37
CA GLN A 182 -5.29 2.07 22.15
C GLN A 182 -6.42 1.23 21.53
N GLU A 183 -6.14 0.43 20.50
CA GLU A 183 -7.10 -0.42 19.80
C GLU A 183 -8.30 0.35 19.20
N LYS A 184 -8.15 1.66 19.00
CA LYS A 184 -9.17 2.50 18.34
C LYS A 184 -9.07 2.45 16.82
N LEU A 185 -7.87 2.11 16.33
CA LEU A 185 -7.59 1.88 14.92
C LEU A 185 -6.91 0.52 14.77
N GLU A 186 -7.66 -0.45 14.27
CA GLU A 186 -7.15 -1.80 13.99
C GLU A 186 -6.47 -1.84 12.62
N LEU A 187 -5.15 -2.01 12.62
CA LEU A 187 -4.35 -2.30 11.43
C LEU A 187 -3.77 -3.71 11.51
N ALA A 188 -3.73 -4.41 10.38
CA ALA A 188 -3.07 -5.71 10.28
C ALA A 188 -1.59 -5.53 9.95
N PHE A 189 -0.74 -6.31 10.62
CA PHE A 189 0.71 -6.30 10.44
C PHE A 189 1.18 -7.67 9.94
N ASP A 190 2.12 -7.67 9.00
CA ASP A 190 2.73 -8.90 8.52
C ASP A 190 3.54 -9.58 9.63
N GLY A 191 3.39 -10.90 9.73
CA GLY A 191 4.11 -11.72 10.70
C GLY A 191 3.50 -11.79 12.11
N ILE A 192 2.39 -11.10 12.38
CA ILE A 192 1.65 -11.21 13.66
C ILE A 192 0.42 -12.10 13.47
N LYS A 193 0.36 -13.24 14.18
CA LYS A 193 -0.81 -14.14 14.12
C LYS A 193 -2.00 -13.51 14.86
N LYS A 194 -3.20 -13.66 14.29
CA LYS A 194 -4.48 -13.02 14.68
C LYS A 194 -5.04 -13.40 16.08
N GLY A 195 -4.19 -13.83 17.01
CA GLY A 195 -4.55 -14.20 18.39
C GLY A 195 -3.65 -13.57 19.47
N GLU A 196 -2.65 -12.77 19.10
CA GLU A 196 -1.72 -12.08 20.02
C GLU A 196 -1.99 -10.57 20.11
N THR A 197 -3.16 -10.11 19.67
CA THR A 197 -3.58 -8.70 19.76
C THR A 197 -3.94 -8.25 21.18
N GLY A 198 -4.01 -9.16 22.14
CA GLY A 198 -4.12 -8.82 23.55
C GLY A 198 -2.74 -8.71 24.21
N ARG A 199 -2.11 -7.54 24.14
CA ARG A 199 -0.85 -7.18 24.83
C ARG A 199 0.42 -7.87 24.32
N ALA A 200 0.94 -7.44 23.17
CA ALA A 200 2.37 -7.60 22.91
C ALA A 200 2.91 -6.52 21.98
N HIS A 201 3.72 -5.64 22.57
CA HIS A 201 4.86 -5.00 21.94
C HIS A 201 4.61 -4.25 20.62
N LEU A 202 4.08 -3.02 20.73
CA LEU A 202 4.59 -1.93 19.91
C LEU A 202 6.07 -1.72 20.33
N CYS A 203 6.94 -2.56 19.79
CA CYS A 203 8.35 -2.58 20.10
C CYS A 203 8.92 -1.25 19.61
N GLN A 204 9.26 -0.37 20.55
CA GLN A 204 10.38 0.55 20.41
C GLN A 204 11.64 -0.28 20.13
N ARG A 205 11.77 -0.82 18.91
CA ARG A 205 13.06 -1.21 18.36
C ARG A 205 13.52 -0.02 17.55
N HIS A 206 14.41 0.74 18.17
CA HIS A 206 15.44 1.48 17.47
C HIS A 206 15.87 0.69 16.22
N SER A 207 15.51 1.19 15.04
CA SER A 207 16.12 0.74 13.80
C SER A 207 17.55 1.27 13.79
N PRO A 208 18.60 0.43 13.76
CA PRO A 208 19.99 0.87 13.72
C PRO A 208 20.44 1.07 12.26
N PHE A 209 19.62 1.70 11.42
CA PHE A 209 19.94 1.92 10.01
C PHE A 209 19.65 3.36 9.61
N TYR A 210 20.34 4.33 10.23
CA TYR A 210 20.59 5.65 9.65
C TYR A 210 21.84 6.26 10.30
N LEU A 211 23.00 5.72 9.93
CA LEU A 211 24.30 6.41 9.98
C LEU A 211 25.13 5.90 8.79
N SER A 212 25.10 6.65 7.70
CA SER A 212 26.15 6.74 6.69
C SER A 212 26.08 8.11 6.05
#